data_AF-A0A959XP57-F1
#
_entry.id   AF-A0A959XP57-F1
#
_cell.length_a   1.000
_cell.length_b   1.000
_cell.length_c   1.000
_cell.angle_alpha   90.00
_cell.angle_beta   90.00
_cell.angle_gamma   90.00
#
_symmetry.space_group_name_H-M   'P 1'
#
loop_
_entity.id
_entity.type
_entity.pdbx_description
1 polymer ?
#
loop_
_entity_poly.entity_id
_entity_poly.type
_entity_poly.pdbx_seq_one_letter_code
_entity_poly.pdbx_strand_id
1 'polypeptide(L)' 'NIRTFTHKHCRFRLRNGKEVFGVVWEVETQAGPLAEHSGSRLFFASVRDYERLQTVPHEPVSIIDMRPEEIINVESLAS' A
#
# COMPACT_ATOMS: atom_id res chain seq x y z
N ASN A 1 -10.00 3.09 9.18
CA ASN A 1 -9.06 1.95 9.34
C ASN A 1 -8.64 1.51 7.94
N ILE A 2 -7.40 1.80 7.50
CA ILE A 2 -6.96 1.55 6.12
C ILE A 2 -6.84 0.04 5.78
N ARG A 3 -6.79 -0.81 6.81
CA ARG A 3 -6.67 -2.27 6.66
C ARG A 3 -7.85 -2.91 5.95
N THR A 4 -9.03 -2.31 5.95
CA THR A 4 -10.20 -2.85 5.24
C THR A 4 -10.11 -2.71 3.72
N PHE A 5 -9.08 -1.99 3.25
CA PHE A 5 -8.79 -1.71 1.85
C PHE A 5 -7.61 -2.51 1.32
N THR A 6 -7.06 -3.43 2.13
CA THR A 6 -6.01 -4.33 1.69
C THR A 6 -6.47 -5.18 0.52
N HIS A 7 -5.59 -5.31 -0.47
CA HIS A 7 -5.80 -6.12 -1.68
C HIS A 7 -6.98 -5.64 -2.54
N LYS A 8 -7.42 -4.38 -2.36
CA LYS A 8 -8.46 -3.74 -3.16
C LYS A 8 -7.90 -2.60 -3.98
N HIS A 9 -8.41 -2.42 -5.19
CA HIS A 9 -8.19 -1.20 -5.97
C HIS A 9 -8.83 -0.02 -5.23
N CYS A 10 -8.01 0.97 -4.89
CA CYS A 10 -8.45 2.13 -4.14
C CYS A 10 -7.92 3.42 -4.76
N ARG A 11 -8.69 4.49 -4.57
CA ARG A 11 -8.26 5.87 -4.75
C ARG A 11 -7.83 6.43 -3.39
N PHE A 12 -6.58 6.85 -3.31
CA PHE A 12 -5.99 7.49 -2.14
C PHE A 12 -5.90 8.99 -2.40
N ARG A 13 -6.44 9.79 -1.48
CA ARG A 13 -6.24 11.24 -1.47
C ARG A 13 -5.19 11.58 -0.43
N LEU A 14 -4.16 12.31 -0.86
CA LEU A 14 -3.04 12.73 -0.02
C LEU A 14 -3.24 14.16 0.50
N ARG A 15 -2.58 14.48 1.62
CA ARG A 15 -2.62 15.80 2.25
C ARG A 15 -2.14 16.92 1.34
N ASN A 16 -1.24 16.63 0.39
CA ASN A 16 -0.76 17.56 -0.63
C ASN A 16 -1.77 17.81 -1.76
N GLY A 17 -2.96 17.22 -1.70
CA GLY A 17 -4.00 17.35 -2.73
C GLY A 17 -3.86 16.39 -3.91
N LYS A 18 -2.78 15.59 -3.98
CA LYS A 18 -2.58 14.57 -5.00
C LYS A 18 -3.52 13.39 -4.78
N GLU A 19 -4.08 12.88 -5.87
CA GLU A 19 -4.81 11.62 -5.89
C GLU A 19 -3.96 10.53 -6.55
N VAL A 20 -3.92 9.35 -5.93
CA VAL A 20 -3.15 8.19 -6.40
C VAL A 20 -4.06 6.97 -6.43
N PHE A 21 -3.93 6.17 -7.48
CA PHE A 21 -4.68 4.93 -7.65
C PHE A 21 -3.77 3.73 -7.41
N GLY A 22 -4.17 2.83 -6.52
CA GLY A 22 -3.31 1.72 -6.13
C GLY A 22 -3.96 0.68 -5.26
N VAL A 23 -3.13 -0.24 -4.78
CA VAL A 23 -3.49 -1.29 -3.83
C VAL A 23 -2.59 -1.16 -2.61
N VAL A 24 -3.20 -1.29 -1.43
CA VAL A 24 -2.46 -1.45 -0.17
C VAL A 24 -2.36 -2.92 0.21
N TRP A 25 -1.23 -3.32 0.78
CA TRP A 25 -1.11 -4.58 1.48
C TRP A 25 -0.21 -4.42 2.71
N GLU A 26 -0.43 -5.26 3.71
CA GLU A 26 0.44 -5.32 4.88
C GLU A 26 1.45 -6.44 4.69
N VAL A 27 2.73 -6.13 4.93
CA VAL A 27 3.76 -7.15 5.09
C VAL A 27 4.14 -7.16 6.56
N GLU A 28 3.97 -8.33 7.17
CA GLU A 28 4.54 -8.60 8.48
C GLU A 28 6.06 -8.67 8.33
N THR A 29 6.75 -7.58 8.66
CA THR A 29 8.21 -7.64 8.79
C THR A 29 8.53 -8.30 10.11
N GLN A 30 9.19 -9.47 10.08
CA GLN A 30 9.74 -10.05 11.30
C GLN A 30 10.72 -9.05 11.91
N ALA A 31 10.36 -8.57 13.10
CA ALA A 31 11.23 -7.74 13.90
C ALA A 31 12.52 -8.52 14.18
N GLY A 32 13.64 -8.02 13.66
CA GLY A 32 14.94 -8.41 14.19
C GLY A 32 15.03 -8.06 15.68
N PRO A 33 15.96 -8.65 16.45
CA PRO A 33 16.00 -8.61 17.92
C PRO A 33 16.13 -7.21 18.58
N LEU A 34 16.14 -6.13 17.80
CA LEU A 34 16.23 -4.73 18.24
C LEU A 34 15.00 -3.89 17.87
N ALA A 35 14.01 -4.44 17.17
CA ALA A 35 12.80 -3.71 16.80
C ALA A 35 11.69 -4.01 17.82
N GLU A 36 11.55 -3.14 18.84
CA GLU A 36 10.47 -3.19 19.84
C GLU A 36 9.05 -3.07 19.27
N HIS A 37 8.91 -2.94 17.95
CA HIS A 37 7.62 -2.87 17.28
C HIS A 37 7.61 -3.88 16.14
N SER A 38 7.00 -5.05 16.39
CA SER A 38 6.43 -5.91 15.35
C SER A 38 5.31 -5.13 14.65
N GLY A 39 5.70 -4.18 13.80
CA GLY A 39 4.79 -3.30 13.09
C GLY A 39 4.54 -3.85 11.70
N SER A 40 3.30 -4.21 11.39
CA SER A 40 2.86 -4.43 10.01
C SER A 40 3.20 -3.18 9.19
N ARG A 41 4.06 -3.32 8.17
CA ARG A 41 4.35 -2.22 7.25
C ARG A 41 3.30 -2.24 6.14
N LEU A 42 2.66 -1.09 5.93
CA LEU A 42 1.77 -0.88 4.80
C LEU A 42 2.60 -0.54 3.57
N PHE A 43 2.43 -1.31 2.51
CA PHE A 43 3.03 -1.06 1.22
C PHE A 43 1.95 -0.62 0.24
N PHE A 44 2.36 0.24 -0.70
CA PHE A 44 1.51 0.75 -1.75
C PHE A 44 2.16 0.46 -3.10
N ALA A 45 1.38 -0.09 -4.02
CA ALA A 45 1.73 -0.11 -5.43
C ALA A 45 0.63 0.51 -6.27
N SER A 46 1.01 1.02 -7.44
CA SER A 46 0.04 1.36 -8.46
C SER A 46 -0.75 0.11 -8.86
N VAL A 47 -1.97 0.28 -9.37
CA VAL A 47 -2.80 -0.85 -9.85
C VAL A 47 -2.02 -1.71 -10.86
N ARG A 48 -1.36 -1.04 -11.80
CA ARG A 48 -0.57 -1.71 -12.85
C ARG A 48 0.61 -2.49 -12.27
N ASP A 49 1.30 -1.94 -11.28
CA ASP A 49 2.43 -2.64 -10.64
C ASP A 49 1.95 -3.79 -9.76
N TYR A 50 0.78 -3.66 -9.11
CA TYR A 50 0.17 -4.75 -8.36
C TYR A 50 -0.25 -5.91 -9.26
N GLU A 51 -0.90 -5.63 -10.39
CA GLU A 51 -1.25 -6.63 -11.41
C GLU A 51 0.00 -7.30 -11.99
N ARG A 52 1.09 -6.54 -12.19
CA ARG A 52 2.38 -7.09 -12.61
C ARG A 52 3.00 -8.00 -11.55
N LEU A 53 2.96 -7.63 -10.27
CA LEU A 53 3.41 -8.50 -9.17
C LEU A 53 2.64 -9.82 -9.12
N GLN A 54 1.34 -9.79 -9.41
CA GLN A 54 0.49 -10.99 -9.47
C GLN A 54 0.84 -11.91 -10.64
N THR A 55 1.29 -11.35 -11.77
CA THR A 55 1.60 -12.11 -13.00
C THR A 55 3.06 -12.50 -13.13
N VAL A 56 3.98 -11.66 -12.64
CA VAL A 56 5.44 -11.83 -12.72
C VAL A 56 6.06 -11.41 -11.38
N PRO A 57 6.18 -12.33 -10.41
CA PRO A 57 6.61 -12.03 -9.04
C PRO A 57 8.05 -11.49 -8.89
N HIS A 58 8.86 -11.64 -9.94
CA HIS A 58 10.30 -11.35 -9.91
C HIS A 58 10.68 -10.01 -10.58
N GLU A 59 9.72 -9.27 -11.14
CA GLU A 59 10.02 -7.97 -11.74
C GLU A 59 10.08 -6.85 -10.70
N PRO A 60 11.05 -5.93 -10.82
CA PRO A 60 11.11 -4.75 -9.96
C PRO A 60 9.88 -3.88 -10.20
N VAL A 61 9.10 -3.68 -9.15
CA VAL A 61 7.98 -2.73 -9.12
C VAL A 61 8.41 -1.39 -8.57
N SER A 62 7.86 -0.32 -9.13
CA SER A 62 8.04 1.01 -8.56
C SER A 62 7.19 1.14 -7.30
N ILE A 63 7.86 1.08 -6.15
CA ILE A 63 7.22 1.35 -4.86
C ILE A 63 7.15 2.87 -4.69
N ILE A 64 5.94 3.38 -4.55
CA ILE A 64 5.73 4.77 -4.11
C ILE A 64 5.71 4.73 -2.59
N ASP A 65 6.71 5.35 -1.97
CA ASP A 65 6.72 5.52 -0.51
C ASP A 65 5.53 6.42 -0.13
N MET A 66 4.50 5.81 0.43
CA MET A 66 3.28 6.48 0.87
C MET A 66 3.16 6.25 2.36
N ARG A 67 3.18 7.34 3.12
CA ARG A 67 3.05 7.25 4.56
C ARG A 67 1.57 7.26 4.93
N PRO A 68 1.11 6.35 5.81
CA PRO A 68 -0.28 6.33 6.26
C PRO A 68 -0.78 7.69 6.79
N GLU A 69 0.10 8.49 7.39
CA GLU A 69 -0.20 9.81 7.96
C GLU A 69 -0.49 10.89 6.89
N GLU A 70 -0.06 10.65 5.65
CA GLU A 70 -0.29 11.53 4.51
C GLU A 70 -1.65 11.28 3.85
N ILE A 71 -2.29 10.14 4.14
CA ILE A 71 -3.56 9.73 3.54
C ILE A 71 -4.70 10.39 4.30
N ILE A 72 -5.41 11.28 3.60
CA ILE A 72 -6.56 11.99 4.16
C ILE A 72 -7.88 11.32 3.79
N ASN A 73 -7.92 10.56 2.69
CA ASN A 73 -9.10 9.80 2.28
C ASN A 73 -8.73 8.54 1.49
N VAL A 74 -9.58 7.52 1.59
CA VAL A 74 -9.49 6.28 0.84
C VAL A 74 -10.87 5.87 0.36
N GLU A 75 -10.97 5.55 -0.92
CA GLU A 75 -12.19 5.07 -1.56
C GLU A 75 -11.89 3.79 -2.34
N SER A 76 -12.67 2.73 -2.13
CA SER A 76 -12.53 1.51 -2.92
C SER A 76 -13.19 1.71 -4.29
N LEU A 77 -12.48 1.31 -5.35
CA LEU A 77 -12.95 1.40 -6.74
C LEU A 77 -13.65 0.13 -7.22
N ALA A 78 -13.52 -0.97 -6.48
CA ALA A 78 -14.20 -2.23 -6.75
C ALA A 78 -15.08 -2.57 -5.56
N SER A 79 -16.38 -2.70 -5.82
CA SER A 79 -17.42 -3.00 -4.83
C SER A 79 -17.60 -4.49 -4.60
#